data_AF-A0A090Q5A2-F1
#
_entry.id   AF-A0A090Q5A2-F1
#
_cell.length_a   1.000
_cell.length_b   1.000
_cell.length_c   1.000
_cell.angle_alpha   90.00
_cell.angle_beta   90.00
_cell.angle_gamma   90.00
#
_symmetry.space_group_name_H-M   'P 1'
#
loop_
_entity.id
_entity.type
_entity.pdbx_description
1 polymer ?
#
loop_
_entity_poly.entity_id
_entity_poly.type
_entity_poly.pdbx_seq_one_letter_code
_entity_poly.pdbx_strand_id
1 'polypeptide(L)'
;MKRFKYLIAFICLIGAFTSAQESLYNRTIAAEIVLEQQAENIVIKALAVNKTQVDTGISYKFTVFTKDSLNNSSKNEQKGNGVVKAGIKALLGTTQVGINIPEEIKIMVLIYDQLDQLIGKKIETIAPYTTQLVTANQYRNDDEYLGFRGIVTNKTRTKPGKDFYIEFFRLYKKYNVNSDKIVVVRELFGQGRTSQIQIQVGFTKLEPLYSAHRKNTLNIWPHVCYN
;
A
#
# COMPACT_ATOMS: atom_id res chain seq x y z
N MET A 1 16.03 16.23 -57.51
CA MET A 1 16.30 15.15 -56.52
C MET A 1 16.91 15.63 -55.20
N LYS A 2 17.89 16.55 -55.16
CA LYS A 2 18.50 17.01 -53.89
C LYS A 2 17.53 17.70 -52.92
N ARG A 3 16.58 18.51 -53.43
CA ARG A 3 15.55 19.20 -52.64
C ARG A 3 14.54 18.26 -51.96
N PHE A 4 14.28 17.09 -52.55
CA PHE A 4 13.38 16.07 -51.99
C PHE A 4 14.01 15.32 -50.81
N LYS A 5 15.35 15.18 -50.79
CA LYS A 5 16.08 14.57 -49.67
C LYS A 5 16.04 15.45 -48.41
N TYR A 6 16.10 16.77 -48.56
CA TYR A 6 15.98 17.69 -47.43
C TYR A 6 14.55 17.74 -46.87
N LEU A 7 13.53 17.60 -47.71
CA LEU A 7 12.14 17.52 -47.26
C LEU A 7 11.90 16.25 -46.40
N ILE A 8 12.42 15.11 -46.84
CA ILE A 8 12.32 13.85 -46.08
C ILE A 8 13.11 13.95 -44.76
N ALA A 9 14.30 14.55 -44.79
CA ALA A 9 15.10 14.75 -43.58
C ALA A 9 14.41 15.68 -42.56
N PHE A 10 13.69 16.72 -43.03
CA PHE A 10 12.93 17.63 -42.17
C PHE A 10 11.71 16.95 -41.53
N ILE A 11 11.01 16.09 -42.28
CA ILE A 11 9.86 15.32 -41.76
C ILE A 11 10.30 14.29 -40.71
N CYS A 12 11.45 13.62 -40.91
CA CYS A 12 12.01 12.72 -39.89
C CYS A 12 12.47 13.44 -38.61
N LEU A 13 12.87 14.73 -38.71
CA LEU A 13 13.29 15.52 -37.55
C LEU A 13 12.10 15.91 -36.64
N ILE A 14 10.92 16.11 -37.22
CA ILE A 14 9.70 16.45 -36.46
C ILE A 14 9.15 15.22 -35.70
N GLY A 15 9.30 14.02 -36.26
CA GLY A 15 8.87 12.76 -35.63
C GLY A 15 9.68 12.33 -34.40
N ALA A 16 10.85 12.95 -34.14
CA ALA A 16 11.70 12.61 -33.01
C ALA A 16 11.31 13.32 -31.70
N PHE A 17 10.44 14.33 -31.75
CA PHE A 17 10.04 15.12 -30.57
C PHE A 17 8.80 14.59 -29.85
N THR A 18 8.17 13.50 -30.30
CA THR A 18 7.02 12.90 -29.61
C THR A 18 7.50 11.83 -28.61
N SER A 19 8.34 12.22 -27.64
CA SER A 19 8.64 11.35 -26.49
C SER A 19 7.69 11.64 -25.34
N ALA A 20 6.95 10.60 -24.95
CA ALA A 20 6.24 10.41 -23.68
C ALA A 20 5.32 11.54 -23.20
N GLN A 21 4.04 11.51 -23.59
CA GLN A 21 2.99 12.13 -22.79
C GLN A 21 2.82 11.30 -21.50
N GLU A 22 3.57 11.63 -20.46
CA GLU A 22 3.24 11.15 -19.11
C GLU A 22 1.85 11.64 -18.71
N SER A 23 1.08 10.79 -18.03
CA SER A 23 -0.24 11.16 -17.53
C SER A 23 -0.13 12.40 -16.63
N LEU A 24 -0.91 13.45 -16.91
CA LEU A 24 -0.93 14.68 -16.10
C LEU A 24 -1.43 14.44 -14.66
N TYR A 25 -2.07 13.29 -14.41
CA TYR A 25 -2.66 12.95 -13.12
C TYR A 25 -1.69 12.16 -12.23
N ASN A 26 -1.87 12.25 -10.92
CA ASN A 26 -1.12 11.51 -9.91
C ASN A 26 0.39 11.84 -9.83
N ARG A 27 0.82 12.98 -10.38
CA ARG A 27 2.23 13.43 -10.33
C ARG A 27 2.60 13.97 -8.95
N THR A 28 1.81 14.90 -8.42
CA THR A 28 2.02 15.53 -7.11
C THR A 28 1.17 14.88 -6.03
N ILE A 29 -0.14 14.73 -6.28
CA ILE A 29 -1.06 14.01 -5.40
C ILE A 29 -1.63 12.81 -6.15
N ALA A 30 -1.32 11.60 -5.70
CA ALA A 30 -1.84 10.38 -6.29
C ALA A 30 -3.10 9.89 -5.58
N ALA A 31 -4.12 9.52 -6.35
CA ALA A 31 -5.29 8.83 -5.85
C ALA A 31 -5.04 7.32 -5.76
N GLU A 32 -5.37 6.71 -4.63
CA GLU A 32 -5.29 5.27 -4.41
C GLU A 32 -6.65 4.72 -3.92
N ILE A 33 -6.92 3.46 -4.28
CA ILE A 33 -8.08 2.70 -3.80
C ILE A 33 -7.53 1.49 -3.05
N VAL A 34 -8.03 1.26 -1.84
CA VAL A 34 -7.72 0.08 -1.05
C VAL A 34 -9.00 -0.69 -0.77
N LEU A 35 -8.96 -1.99 -1.02
CA LEU A 35 -10.05 -2.91 -0.81
C LEU A 35 -9.69 -3.85 0.33
N GLU A 36 -10.54 -3.94 1.34
CA GLU A 36 -10.39 -4.85 2.47
C GLU A 36 -11.64 -5.71 2.59
N GLN A 37 -11.48 -7.03 2.51
CA GLN A 37 -12.58 -7.96 2.79
C GLN A 37 -12.78 -8.07 4.30
N GLN A 38 -14.02 -7.84 4.76
CA GLN A 38 -14.44 -8.02 6.14
C GLN A 38 -15.73 -8.84 6.18
N ALA A 39 -15.59 -10.12 6.53
CA ALA A 39 -16.68 -11.09 6.51
C ALA A 39 -17.41 -11.10 5.15
N GLU A 40 -18.66 -10.63 5.12
CA GLU A 40 -19.53 -10.59 3.94
C GLU A 40 -19.53 -9.23 3.22
N ASN A 41 -18.65 -8.30 3.61
CA ASN A 41 -18.55 -6.96 3.00
C ASN A 41 -17.15 -6.69 2.43
N ILE A 42 -17.09 -5.89 1.38
CA ILE A 42 -15.88 -5.25 0.87
C ILE A 42 -15.87 -3.83 1.40
N VAL A 43 -14.86 -3.50 2.21
CA VAL A 43 -14.58 -2.15 2.67
C VAL A 43 -13.69 -1.48 1.63
N ILE A 44 -14.20 -0.41 1.04
CA ILE A 44 -13.54 0.36 -0.02
C ILE A 44 -13.06 1.67 0.60
N LYS A 45 -11.75 1.90 0.60
CA LYS A 45 -11.11 3.11 1.12
C LYS A 45 -10.50 3.92 -0.02
N ALA A 46 -10.80 5.21 -0.06
CA ALA A 46 -10.17 6.16 -0.96
C ALA A 46 -9.04 6.90 -0.24
N LEU A 47 -7.86 6.94 -0.84
CA LEU A 47 -6.66 7.57 -0.27
C LEU A 47 -6.11 8.63 -1.23
N ALA A 48 -5.54 9.69 -0.67
CA ALA A 48 -4.66 10.62 -1.36
C ALA A 48 -3.23 10.43 -0.86
N VAL A 49 -2.26 10.40 -1.77
CA VAL A 49 -0.84 10.30 -1.44
C VAL A 49 -0.13 11.54 -1.95
N ASN A 50 0.40 12.34 -1.02
CA ASN A 50 1.22 13.48 -1.40
C ASN A 50 2.65 13.03 -1.67
N LYS A 51 3.07 13.13 -2.93
CA LYS A 51 4.43 12.79 -3.39
C LYS A 51 5.41 13.96 -3.24
N THR A 52 4.92 15.13 -2.85
CA THR A 52 5.73 16.34 -2.68
C THR A 52 6.20 16.49 -1.22
N GLN A 53 7.15 17.39 -1.01
CA GLN A 53 7.68 17.75 0.30
C GLN A 53 6.88 18.90 0.96
N VAL A 54 5.75 19.31 0.40
CA VAL A 54 4.95 20.44 0.88
C VAL A 54 3.51 20.00 1.12
N ASP A 55 2.94 20.44 2.24
CA ASP A 55 1.53 20.23 2.55
C ASP A 55 0.65 20.86 1.47
N THR A 56 -0.30 20.08 0.95
CA THR A 56 -1.13 20.51 -0.19
C THR A 56 -2.60 20.48 0.20
N GLY A 57 -3.27 21.62 0.03
CA GLY A 57 -4.72 21.70 0.13
C GLY A 57 -5.39 21.06 -1.09
N ILE A 58 -6.41 20.24 -0.85
CA ILE A 58 -7.14 19.51 -1.89
C ILE A 58 -8.65 19.59 -1.67
N SER A 59 -9.39 19.42 -2.76
CA SER A 59 -10.79 18.98 -2.75
C SER A 59 -10.87 17.59 -3.38
N TYR A 60 -11.87 16.78 -3.02
CA TYR A 60 -12.01 15.44 -3.58
C TYR A 60 -13.45 15.01 -3.81
N LYS A 61 -13.61 14.05 -4.70
CA LYS A 61 -14.85 13.32 -4.98
C LYS A 61 -14.55 11.83 -5.03
N PHE A 62 -15.10 11.10 -4.07
CA PHE A 62 -15.05 9.65 -3.99
C PHE A 62 -16.44 9.10 -4.34
N THR A 63 -16.53 8.26 -5.36
CA THR A 63 -17.79 7.70 -5.85
C THR A 63 -17.68 6.20 -6.01
N VAL A 64 -18.66 5.47 -5.50
CA VAL A 64 -18.84 4.04 -5.71
C VAL A 64 -20.20 3.82 -6.35
N PHE A 65 -20.16 3.24 -7.54
CA PHE A 65 -21.33 2.77 -8.27
C PHE A 65 -21.42 1.26 -8.09
N THR A 66 -22.60 0.77 -7.77
CA THR A 66 -22.89 -0.66 -7.76
C THR A 66 -24.01 -0.94 -8.74
N LYS A 67 -23.94 -2.08 -9.41
CA LYS A 67 -25.02 -2.62 -10.23
C LYS A 67 -25.29 -4.06 -9.80
N ASP A 68 -26.54 -4.42 -9.55
CA ASP A 68 -26.93 -5.79 -9.24
C ASP A 68 -27.42 -6.55 -10.49
N SER A 69 -27.61 -7.86 -10.34
CA SER A 69 -28.09 -8.76 -11.40
C SER A 69 -29.53 -8.51 -11.84
N LEU A 70 -30.30 -7.75 -11.05
CA LEU A 70 -31.66 -7.32 -11.38
C LEU A 70 -31.67 -5.95 -12.08
N ASN A 71 -30.49 -5.46 -12.48
CA ASN A 71 -30.27 -4.18 -13.13
C ASN A 71 -30.61 -2.96 -12.25
N ASN A 72 -30.73 -3.12 -10.93
CA ASN A 72 -30.74 -1.99 -10.02
C ASN A 72 -29.33 -1.43 -9.91
N SER A 73 -29.25 -0.11 -9.80
CA SER A 73 -27.98 0.58 -9.58
C SER A 73 -28.05 1.44 -8.34
N SER A 74 -26.93 1.51 -7.62
CA SER A 74 -26.77 2.42 -6.50
C SER A 74 -25.53 3.27 -6.71
N LYS A 75 -25.56 4.49 -6.19
CA LYS A 75 -24.45 5.44 -6.23
C LYS A 75 -24.23 6.01 -4.84
N ASN A 76 -23.05 5.78 -4.28
CA ASN A 76 -22.58 6.45 -3.08
C ASN A 76 -21.52 7.49 -3.49
N GLU A 77 -21.70 8.75 -3.10
CA GLU A 77 -20.78 9.84 -3.40
C GLU A 77 -20.42 10.60 -2.13
N GLN A 78 -19.12 10.71 -1.86
CA GLN A 78 -18.56 11.48 -0.75
C GLN A 78 -17.65 12.57 -1.32
N LYS A 79 -17.79 13.78 -0.78
CA LYS A 79 -17.00 14.95 -1.16
C LYS A 79 -16.45 15.61 0.09
N GLY A 80 -15.30 16.25 -0.06
CA GLY A 80 -14.72 17.02 1.02
C GLY A 80 -13.55 17.86 0.56
N ASN A 81 -13.04 18.66 1.49
CA ASN A 81 -11.83 19.45 1.35
C ASN A 81 -10.90 19.10 2.50
N GLY A 82 -9.61 19.24 2.31
CA GLY A 82 -8.64 18.97 3.37
C GLY A 82 -7.22 19.30 2.96
N VAL A 83 -6.27 18.98 3.84
CA VAL A 83 -4.84 19.13 3.59
C VAL A 83 -4.19 17.75 3.66
N VAL A 84 -3.47 17.38 2.61
CA VAL A 84 -2.63 16.17 2.59
C VAL A 84 -1.21 16.58 2.91
N LYS A 85 -0.71 16.09 4.05
CA LYS A 85 0.65 16.40 4.50
C LYS A 85 1.71 15.88 3.55
N ALA A 86 2.84 16.58 3.47
CA ALA A 86 4.00 16.21 2.68
C ALA A 86 4.42 14.75 2.89
N GLY A 87 4.62 14.01 1.79
CA GLY A 87 5.07 12.61 1.82
C GLY A 87 4.11 11.62 2.48
N ILE A 88 2.90 12.02 2.87
CA ILE A 88 1.97 11.23 3.70
C ILE A 88 0.71 10.86 2.90
N LYS A 89 0.12 9.70 3.27
CA LYS A 89 -1.20 9.27 2.79
C LYS A 89 -2.31 9.78 3.69
N ALA A 90 -3.39 10.30 3.11
CA ALA A 90 -4.59 10.73 3.81
C ALA A 90 -5.81 9.90 3.38
N LEU A 91 -6.64 9.49 4.34
CA LEU A 91 -7.92 8.84 4.09
C LEU A 91 -8.96 9.89 3.71
N LEU A 92 -9.50 9.76 2.50
CA LEU A 92 -10.52 10.65 1.96
C LEU A 92 -11.93 10.17 2.29
N GLY A 93 -12.14 8.85 2.31
CA GLY A 93 -13.45 8.29 2.54
C GLY A 93 -13.42 6.78 2.65
N THR A 94 -14.48 6.23 3.21
CA THR A 94 -14.68 4.79 3.31
C THR A 94 -16.13 4.47 2.98
N THR A 95 -16.36 3.41 2.23
CA THR A 95 -17.68 2.83 2.01
C THR A 95 -17.61 1.32 2.14
N GLN A 96 -18.75 0.68 2.37
CA GLN A 96 -18.85 -0.77 2.49
C GLN A 96 -19.92 -1.27 1.52
N VAL A 97 -19.62 -2.34 0.81
CA VAL A 97 -20.53 -2.98 -0.13
C VAL A 97 -20.59 -4.47 0.19
N GLY A 98 -21.79 -5.04 0.27
CA GLY A 98 -21.97 -6.48 0.49
C GLY A 98 -21.45 -7.31 -0.68
N ILE A 99 -20.74 -8.40 -0.39
CA ILE A 99 -20.12 -9.30 -1.38
C ILE A 99 -21.18 -10.01 -2.23
N ASN A 100 -22.37 -10.25 -1.66
CA ASN A 100 -23.43 -11.04 -2.29
C ASN A 100 -24.36 -10.22 -3.23
N ILE A 101 -24.06 -8.94 -3.46
CA ILE A 101 -25.06 -7.99 -4.00
C ILE A 101 -24.72 -7.45 -5.40
N PRO A 102 -23.48 -7.05 -5.74
CA PRO A 102 -23.24 -6.40 -7.03
C PRO A 102 -22.65 -7.33 -8.10
N GLU A 103 -23.25 -7.29 -9.29
CA GLU A 103 -22.67 -7.78 -10.54
C GLU A 103 -21.49 -6.89 -10.97
N GLU A 104 -21.54 -5.59 -10.72
CA GLU A 104 -20.45 -4.66 -11.03
C GLU A 104 -20.27 -3.64 -9.91
N ILE A 105 -19.03 -3.41 -9.49
CA ILE A 105 -18.67 -2.27 -8.63
C ILE A 105 -17.69 -1.39 -9.40
N LYS A 106 -18.05 -0.13 -9.64
CA LYS A 106 -17.16 0.87 -10.24
C LYS A 106 -16.83 1.96 -9.23
N ILE A 107 -15.55 2.11 -8.95
CA ILE A 107 -15.00 3.02 -7.96
C ILE A 107 -14.27 4.14 -8.67
N MET A 108 -14.48 5.37 -8.23
CA MET A 108 -13.86 6.57 -8.78
C MET A 108 -13.38 7.48 -7.65
N VAL A 109 -12.12 7.88 -7.71
CA VAL A 109 -11.50 8.87 -6.81
C VAL A 109 -10.92 9.97 -7.68
N LEU A 110 -11.42 11.19 -7.49
CA LEU A 110 -10.94 12.40 -8.14
C LEU A 110 -10.46 13.38 -7.07
N ILE A 111 -9.28 13.95 -7.27
CA ILE A 111 -8.66 14.91 -6.35
C ILE A 111 -8.28 16.15 -7.14
N TYR A 112 -8.69 17.31 -6.64
CA TYR A 112 -8.43 18.60 -7.23
C TYR A 112 -7.57 19.46 -6.32
N ASP A 113 -6.80 20.36 -6.90
CA ASP A 113 -6.07 21.39 -6.16
C ASP A 113 -6.97 22.58 -5.78
N GLN A 114 -6.36 23.62 -5.22
CA GLN A 114 -7.05 24.85 -4.82
C GLN A 114 -7.53 25.71 -6.00
N LEU A 115 -7.05 25.41 -7.22
CA LEU A 115 -7.45 26.06 -8.47
C LEU A 115 -8.48 25.20 -9.23
N ASP A 116 -9.09 24.22 -8.57
CA ASP A 116 -10.02 23.24 -9.12
C ASP A 116 -9.46 22.42 -10.30
N GLN A 117 -8.14 22.30 -10.40
CA GLN A 117 -7.49 21.46 -11.41
C GLN A 117 -7.44 20.02 -10.93
N LEU A 118 -7.84 19.07 -11.79
CA LEU A 118 -7.78 17.65 -11.48
C LEU A 118 -6.32 17.18 -11.44
N ILE A 119 -5.79 16.98 -10.22
CA ILE A 119 -4.40 16.58 -9.97
C ILE A 119 -4.24 15.10 -9.66
N GLY A 120 -5.30 14.43 -9.18
CA GLY A 120 -5.29 13.02 -8.82
C GLY A 120 -6.52 12.28 -9.35
N LYS A 121 -6.32 11.07 -9.87
CA LYS A 121 -7.37 10.25 -10.47
C LYS A 121 -7.09 8.76 -10.33
N LYS A 122 -8.07 8.02 -9.82
CA LYS A 122 -8.08 6.55 -9.86
C LYS A 122 -9.50 6.08 -10.17
N ILE A 123 -9.62 5.17 -11.13
CA ILE A 123 -10.87 4.49 -11.45
C ILE A 123 -10.57 2.99 -11.43
N GLU A 124 -11.44 2.22 -10.81
CA GLU A 124 -11.31 0.77 -10.71
C GLU A 124 -12.68 0.13 -10.86
N THR A 125 -12.76 -0.93 -11.65
CA THR A 125 -13.98 -1.72 -11.82
C THR A 125 -13.70 -3.13 -11.31
N ILE A 126 -14.53 -3.58 -10.38
CA ILE A 126 -14.51 -4.94 -9.83
C ILE A 126 -15.67 -5.68 -10.48
N ALA A 127 -15.33 -6.72 -11.24
CA ALA A 127 -16.28 -7.63 -11.87
C ALA A 127 -16.75 -8.70 -10.86
N PRO A 128 -17.87 -9.40 -11.11
CA PRO A 128 -18.40 -10.36 -10.17
C PRO A 128 -17.55 -11.63 -10.17
N TYR A 129 -17.45 -12.30 -9.02
CA TYR A 129 -16.69 -13.54 -8.84
C TYR A 129 -15.19 -13.46 -9.18
N THR A 130 -14.60 -12.26 -9.27
CA THR A 130 -13.15 -12.18 -9.46
C THR A 130 -12.43 -12.44 -8.14
N THR A 131 -11.50 -13.39 -8.17
CA THR A 131 -10.44 -13.63 -7.18
C THR A 131 -9.47 -12.44 -7.07
N GLN A 132 -9.88 -11.23 -7.43
CA GLN A 132 -9.16 -9.98 -7.21
C GLN A 132 -9.26 -9.51 -5.75
N LEU A 133 -10.07 -10.18 -4.94
CA LEU A 133 -10.16 -10.00 -3.48
C LEU A 133 -8.95 -10.57 -2.70
N VAL A 134 -7.95 -11.14 -3.40
CA VAL A 134 -6.70 -11.66 -2.79
C VAL A 134 -5.51 -10.72 -3.01
N THR A 135 -5.64 -9.66 -3.81
CA THR A 135 -4.48 -8.81 -4.19
C THR A 135 -4.30 -7.59 -3.28
N ALA A 136 -4.47 -7.76 -1.96
CA ALA A 136 -3.78 -6.93 -0.97
C ALA A 136 -2.45 -7.57 -0.49
N ASN A 137 -2.21 -8.84 -0.84
CA ASN A 137 -1.01 -9.59 -0.44
C ASN A 137 -0.08 -9.99 -1.60
N GLN A 138 -0.32 -9.51 -2.82
CA GLN A 138 0.45 -9.87 -4.01
C GLN A 138 0.59 -8.66 -4.95
N TYR A 139 1.16 -7.54 -4.48
CA TYR A 139 1.85 -6.49 -5.26
C TYR A 139 2.30 -5.40 -4.26
N ARG A 140 3.13 -5.76 -3.28
CA ARG A 140 4.19 -4.81 -2.92
C ARG A 140 5.32 -5.16 -3.87
N ASN A 141 5.48 -4.34 -4.89
CA ASN A 141 6.78 -4.25 -5.52
C ASN A 141 7.77 -3.98 -4.39
N ASP A 142 8.80 -4.82 -4.32
CA ASP A 142 9.86 -4.79 -3.33
C ASP A 142 10.77 -3.55 -3.47
N ASP A 143 10.43 -2.63 -4.36
CA ASP A 143 11.16 -1.39 -4.60
C ASP A 143 10.25 -0.19 -4.27
N GLU A 144 10.77 0.76 -3.50
CA GLU A 144 10.10 1.99 -3.04
C GLU A 144 9.32 1.89 -1.70
N TYR A 145 9.98 1.33 -0.68
CA TYR A 145 9.72 1.79 0.70
C TYR A 145 10.28 3.21 0.85
N LEU A 146 9.39 4.21 0.87
CA LEU A 146 9.73 5.58 1.21
C LEU A 146 10.36 5.65 2.62
N GLY A 147 11.69 5.79 2.66
CA GLY A 147 12.47 6.50 3.68
C GLY A 147 12.63 5.90 5.09
N PHE A 148 11.77 4.99 5.55
CA PHE A 148 11.83 4.52 6.93
C PHE A 148 12.52 3.15 7.06
N ARG A 149 13.83 3.18 7.35
CA ARG A 149 14.65 1.99 7.66
C ARG A 149 14.73 1.73 9.16
N GLY A 150 14.98 0.48 9.55
CA GLY A 150 15.32 0.15 10.93
C GLY A 150 14.13 0.00 11.88
N ILE A 151 12.89 -0.04 11.38
CA ILE A 151 11.69 -0.14 12.23
C ILE A 151 11.52 -1.57 12.76
N VAL A 152 11.48 -1.70 14.09
CA VAL A 152 11.17 -2.96 14.79
C VAL A 152 9.96 -2.78 15.71
N THR A 153 8.86 -3.46 15.41
CA THR A 153 7.59 -3.36 16.15
C THR A 153 7.45 -4.49 17.18
N ASN A 154 7.06 -4.14 18.42
CA ASN A 154 6.77 -5.09 19.49
C ASN A 154 5.28 -5.49 19.52
N LYS A 155 4.99 -6.78 19.38
CA LYS A 155 3.65 -7.40 19.55
C LYS A 155 3.69 -8.55 20.56
N THR A 156 4.54 -8.45 21.58
CA THR A 156 4.64 -9.41 22.69
C THR A 156 3.74 -8.98 23.85
N ARG A 157 3.25 -9.94 24.64
CA ARG A 157 2.31 -9.69 25.75
C ARG A 157 2.94 -10.06 27.10
N THR A 158 3.60 -11.22 27.17
CA THR A 158 4.14 -11.79 28.40
C THR A 158 5.52 -11.23 28.72
N LYS A 159 6.00 -11.47 29.96
CA LYS A 159 7.35 -11.08 30.38
C LYS A 159 8.45 -11.78 29.56
N PRO A 160 8.43 -13.11 29.35
CA PRO A 160 9.40 -13.77 28.49
C PRO A 160 9.42 -13.22 27.05
N GLY A 161 8.26 -12.90 26.49
CA GLY A 161 8.19 -12.27 25.15
C GLY A 161 8.79 -10.87 25.13
N LYS A 162 8.54 -10.05 26.15
CA LYS A 162 9.14 -8.71 26.27
C LYS A 162 10.66 -8.78 26.43
N ASP A 163 11.14 -9.70 27.26
CA ASP A 163 12.58 -9.92 27.47
C ASP A 163 13.27 -10.34 26.16
N PHE A 164 12.62 -11.21 25.38
CA PHE A 164 13.08 -11.56 24.04
C PHE A 164 13.14 -10.34 23.11
N TYR A 165 12.08 -9.51 23.07
CA TYR A 165 12.06 -8.31 22.23
C TYR A 165 13.21 -7.35 22.57
N ILE A 166 13.47 -7.14 23.86
CA ILE A 166 14.57 -6.26 24.32
C ILE A 166 15.90 -6.78 23.80
N GLU A 167 16.17 -8.07 23.96
CA GLU A 167 17.42 -8.68 23.50
C GLU A 167 17.54 -8.66 21.97
N PHE A 168 16.47 -9.02 21.27
CA PHE A 168 16.40 -8.95 19.82
C PHE A 168 16.71 -7.54 19.30
N PHE A 169 16.06 -6.51 19.87
CA PHE A 169 16.27 -5.13 19.45
C PHE A 169 17.68 -4.62 19.78
N ARG A 170 18.25 -5.06 20.91
CA ARG A 170 19.64 -4.78 21.28
C ARG A 170 20.60 -5.32 20.22
N LEU A 171 20.43 -6.56 19.80
CA LEU A 171 21.26 -7.19 18.77
C LEU A 171 21.02 -6.54 17.40
N TYR A 172 19.78 -6.27 17.03
CA TYR A 172 19.41 -5.58 15.79
C TYR A 172 20.13 -4.24 15.64
N LYS A 173 20.22 -3.46 16.72
CA LYS A 173 21.00 -2.22 16.77
C LYS A 173 22.51 -2.47 16.76
N LYS A 174 22.99 -3.42 17.57
CA LYS A 174 24.43 -3.75 17.67
C LYS A 174 25.02 -4.12 16.30
N TYR A 175 24.28 -4.86 15.48
CA TYR A 175 24.72 -5.28 14.16
C TYR A 175 24.32 -4.33 13.03
N ASN A 176 23.76 -3.15 13.35
CA ASN A 176 23.32 -2.15 12.36
C ASN A 176 22.46 -2.73 11.22
N VAL A 177 21.59 -3.70 11.53
CA VAL A 177 20.82 -4.45 10.53
C VAL A 177 20.00 -3.51 9.64
N ASN A 178 19.46 -2.43 10.23
CA ASN A 178 18.83 -1.30 9.53
C ASN A 178 18.02 -1.67 8.29
N SER A 179 17.19 -2.71 8.42
CA SER A 179 16.42 -3.27 7.31
C SER A 179 15.51 -2.22 6.70
N ASP A 180 15.42 -2.27 5.37
CA ASP A 180 14.46 -1.59 4.52
C ASP A 180 13.02 -2.10 4.70
N LYS A 181 12.84 -3.25 5.37
CA LYS A 181 11.55 -3.88 5.67
C LYS A 181 11.23 -3.73 7.16
N ILE A 182 9.95 -3.56 7.49
CA ILE A 182 9.50 -3.52 8.89
C ILE A 182 9.65 -4.91 9.51
N VAL A 183 10.32 -4.98 10.65
CA VAL A 183 10.44 -6.21 11.44
C VAL A 183 9.39 -6.20 12.55
N VAL A 184 8.61 -7.27 12.67
CA VAL A 184 7.59 -7.42 13.72
C VAL A 184 7.95 -8.62 14.58
N VAL A 185 8.12 -8.39 15.88
CA VAL A 185 8.31 -9.46 16.87
C VAL A 185 6.97 -9.73 17.54
N ARG A 186 6.38 -10.88 17.25
CA ARG A 186 5.05 -11.28 17.72
C ARG A 186 5.15 -12.47 18.65
N GLU A 187 4.36 -12.46 19.72
CA GLU A 187 4.14 -13.63 20.55
C GLU A 187 2.87 -14.35 20.08
N LEU A 188 2.99 -15.63 19.74
CA LEU A 188 1.87 -16.53 19.52
C LEU A 188 1.40 -17.06 20.87
N PHE A 189 0.09 -17.35 21.00
CA PHE A 189 -0.50 -17.85 22.24
C PHE A 189 0.29 -19.06 22.77
N GLY A 190 0.97 -18.88 23.89
CA GLY A 190 1.60 -19.96 24.64
C GLY A 190 0.71 -20.37 25.81
N GLN A 191 0.50 -21.67 25.98
CA GLN A 191 -0.27 -22.21 27.10
C GLN A 191 0.65 -22.36 28.32
N GLY A 192 0.34 -21.66 29.41
CA GLY A 192 1.10 -21.74 30.67
C GLY A 192 2.30 -20.79 30.74
N ARG A 193 3.50 -21.33 31.03
CA ARG A 193 4.74 -20.54 31.23
C ARG A 193 5.62 -20.45 29.97
N THR A 194 5.10 -20.86 28.82
CA THR A 194 5.82 -20.84 27.54
C THR A 194 5.31 -19.71 26.66
N SER A 195 6.22 -19.13 25.89
CA SER A 195 5.92 -18.12 24.88
C SER A 195 6.50 -18.60 23.57
N GLN A 196 5.68 -18.64 22.52
CA GLN A 196 6.15 -18.90 21.16
C GLN A 196 6.36 -17.56 20.47
N ILE A 197 7.55 -17.34 19.91
CA ILE A 197 7.86 -16.08 19.25
C ILE A 197 7.90 -16.29 17.73
N GLN A 198 7.27 -15.37 17.01
CA GLN A 198 7.30 -15.28 15.57
C GLN A 198 7.93 -13.94 15.18
N ILE A 199 8.92 -13.99 14.30
CA ILE A 199 9.52 -12.80 13.69
C ILE A 199 9.00 -12.71 12.26
N GLN A 200 8.45 -11.57 11.89
CA GLN A 200 7.98 -11.29 10.53
C GLN A 200 8.81 -10.15 9.95
N VAL A 201 9.34 -10.34 8.74
CA VAL A 201 10.09 -9.30 8.03
C VAL A 201 9.29 -8.94 6.78
N GLY A 202 8.76 -7.71 6.73
CA GLY A 202 7.83 -7.30 5.68
C GLY A 202 6.57 -8.18 5.65
N PHE A 203 6.32 -8.85 4.52
CA PHE A 203 5.16 -9.73 4.31
C PHE A 203 5.51 -11.21 4.46
N THR A 204 6.80 -11.52 4.55
CA THR A 204 7.29 -12.87 4.73
C THR A 204 7.20 -13.21 6.21
N LYS A 205 6.27 -14.11 6.54
CA LYS A 205 6.23 -14.75 7.86
C LYS A 205 7.43 -15.70 7.93
N LEU A 206 8.32 -15.52 8.90
CA LEU A 206 9.27 -16.57 9.24
C LEU A 206 8.55 -17.57 10.15
N GLU A 207 8.87 -18.84 9.99
CA GLU A 207 8.36 -19.93 10.84
C GLU A 207 8.56 -19.59 12.33
N PRO A 208 7.64 -19.97 13.22
CA PRO A 208 7.74 -19.67 14.64
C PRO A 208 8.98 -20.33 15.23
N LEU A 209 9.85 -19.50 15.81
CA LEU A 209 11.08 -19.95 16.44
C LEU A 209 10.90 -19.81 17.96
N TYR A 210 11.09 -20.94 18.63
CA TYR A 210 11.34 -21.08 20.07
C TYR A 210 10.12 -21.31 20.99
N SER A 211 10.24 -22.36 21.81
CA SER A 211 9.49 -22.59 23.05
C SER A 211 10.45 -22.35 24.20
N ALA A 212 10.26 -21.27 24.96
CA ALA A 212 11.14 -20.93 26.06
C ALA A 212 11.00 -21.89 27.25
N HIS A 213 11.80 -22.96 27.24
CA HIS A 213 12.16 -23.68 28.46
C HIS A 213 13.70 -23.84 28.50
N ARG A 214 14.34 -22.96 29.29
CA ARG A 214 15.78 -22.82 29.58
C ARG A 214 16.64 -21.99 28.62
N LYS A 215 17.42 -21.13 29.27
CA LYS A 215 18.57 -20.36 28.77
C LYS A 215 19.58 -21.28 28.06
N ASN A 216 19.50 -21.42 26.75
CA ASN A 216 20.65 -21.56 25.85
C ASN A 216 20.15 -21.68 24.41
N THR A 217 20.98 -21.14 23.49
CA THR A 217 20.86 -21.10 22.02
C THR A 217 20.05 -19.96 21.40
N LEU A 218 20.57 -18.73 21.51
CA LEU A 218 20.45 -17.72 20.45
C LEU A 218 21.45 -18.06 19.34
N ASN A 219 21.11 -19.00 18.46
CA ASN A 219 21.85 -19.24 17.21
C ASN A 219 20.87 -19.17 16.04
N ILE A 220 20.67 -17.97 15.50
CA ILE A 220 19.91 -17.76 14.26
C ILE A 220 20.31 -16.41 13.65
N TRP A 221 21.49 -16.34 13.04
CA TRP A 221 21.83 -15.45 11.91
C TRP A 221 23.01 -16.12 11.16
N PRO A 222 22.78 -16.63 9.94
CA PRO A 222 23.10 -15.81 8.75
C PRO A 222 22.10 -15.89 7.56
N HIS A 223 20.94 -16.54 7.68
CA HIS A 223 20.09 -16.79 6.49
C HIS A 223 18.99 -15.76 6.20
N VAL A 224 18.86 -14.68 6.97
CA VAL A 224 17.70 -13.75 6.87
C VAL A 224 18.05 -12.39 6.24
N CYS A 225 19.31 -12.14 5.87
CA CYS A 225 19.75 -10.86 5.28
C CYS A 225 20.36 -10.96 3.87
N TYR A 226 20.36 -12.13 3.22
CA TYR A 226 20.77 -12.26 1.82
C TYR A 226 19.68 -12.95 1.02
N ASN A 227 18.72 -12.14 0.56
CA ASN A 227 18.05 -12.18 -0.73
C ASN A 227 16.97 -11.09 -0.79
#